data_AF-A0A3D5G9F3-F1
#
_entry.id   AF-A0A3D5G9F3-F1
#
_cell.length_a   1.000
_cell.length_b   1.000
_cell.length_c   1.000
_cell.angle_alpha   90.00
_cell.angle_beta   90.00
_cell.angle_gamma   90.00
#
_symmetry.space_group_name_H-M   'P 1'
#
loop_
_entity.id
_entity.type
_entity.pdbx_description
1 polymer ?
#
loop_
_entity_poly.entity_id
_entity_poly.type
_entity_poly.pdbx_seq_one_letter_code
_entity_poly.pdbx_strand_id
1 'polypeptide(L)' 'REWRIYQLENSEYLEVSVSPTFPIVPKEKLSEFLAAAQIDEVAAEVNFRNWVREMTKSN' A
#
# COMPACT_ATOMS: atom_id res chain seq x y z
N ARG A 1 13.95 -7.49 -2.30
CA ARG A 1 12.77 -8.07 -2.98
C ARG A 1 11.96 -6.90 -3.51
N GLU A 2 11.81 -6.78 -4.82
CA GLU A 2 11.00 -5.71 -5.42
C GLU A 2 9.56 -6.22 -5.59
N TRP A 3 8.62 -5.64 -4.87
CA TRP A 3 7.20 -5.93 -5.03
C TRP A 3 6.67 -5.14 -6.22
N ARG A 4 6.04 -5.82 -7.18
CA ARG A 4 5.40 -5.20 -8.34
C ARG A 4 3.90 -5.17 -8.11
N ILE A 5 3.29 -4.01 -8.29
CA ILE A 5 1.84 -3.85 -8.16
C ILE A 5 1.26 -4.06 -9.55
N TYR A 6 0.24 -4.89 -9.66
CA TYR A 6 -0.47 -5.10 -10.92
C TYR A 6 -1.91 -4.64 -10.75
N GLN A 7 -2.43 -3.92 -11.73
CA GLN A 7 -3.86 -3.66 -11.84
C GLN A 7 -4.47 -4.51 -12.96
N LEU A 8 -5.69 -5.00 -12.72
CA LEU A 8 -6.48 -5.62 -13.76
C LEU A 8 -7.19 -4.52 -14.55
N GLU A 9 -6.79 -4.31 -15.79
CA GLU A 9 -7.43 -3.39 -16.72
C GLU A 9 -7.72 -4.12 -18.03
N ASN A 10 -8.96 -4.07 -18.52
CA ASN A 10 -9.38 -4.71 -19.77
C ASN A 10 -9.00 -6.21 -19.89
N SER A 11 -9.06 -6.96 -18.78
CA SER A 11 -8.64 -8.38 -18.67
C SER A 11 -7.14 -8.63 -18.80
N GLU A 12 -6.30 -7.60 -18.71
CA GLU A 12 -4.85 -7.71 -18.68
C GLU A 12 -4.29 -7.18 -17.35
N TYR A 13 -3.22 -7.80 -16.85
CA TYR A 13 -2.51 -7.35 -15.66
C TYR A 13 -1.42 -6.35 -16.07
N LEU A 14 -1.66 -5.07 -15.84
CA LEU A 14 -0.70 -3.99 -16.09
C LEU A 14 0.14 -3.73 -14.85
N GLU A 15 1.46 -3.70 -15.00
CA GLU A 15 2.37 -3.30 -13.93
C GLU A 15 2.23 -1.79 -13.69
N VAL A 16 1.88 -1.41 -12.47
CA VAL A 16 1.66 -0.03 -12.07
C VAL A 16 2.53 0.32 -10.86
N SER A 17 2.90 1.60 -10.78
CA SER A 17 3.67 2.11 -9.64
C SER A 17 2.80 2.34 -8.40
N VAL A 18 1.48 2.47 -8.57
CA VAL A 18 0.51 2.72 -7.51
C VAL A 18 -0.74 1.88 -7.74
N SER A 19 -1.34 1.36 -6.67
CA SER A 19 -2.58 0.61 -6.81
C SER A 19 -3.73 1.57 -7.15
N PRO A 20 -4.55 1.30 -8.16
CA PRO A 20 -5.72 2.13 -8.46
C PRO A 20 -6.81 2.06 -7.37
N THR A 21 -6.81 1.01 -6.54
CA THR A 21 -7.69 0.90 -5.37
C THR A 21 -7.18 1.74 -4.19
N PHE A 22 -5.88 2.00 -4.15
CA PHE A 22 -5.23 2.80 -3.12
C PHE A 22 -4.28 3.83 -3.77
N PRO A 23 -4.81 4.79 -4.56
CA PRO A 23 -3.98 5.74 -5.32
C PRO A 23 -3.16 6.66 -4.42
N ILE A 24 -3.59 6.77 -3.16
CA ILE A 24 -2.93 7.55 -2.11
C ILE A 24 -1.76 6.81 -1.45
N VAL A 25 -1.63 5.49 -1.65
CA VAL A 25 -0.58 4.68 -1.02
C VAL A 25 0.59 4.52 -1.99
N PRO A 26 1.75 5.15 -1.73
CA PRO A 26 2.93 4.94 -2.56
C PRO A 26 3.48 3.52 -2.37
N LYS A 27 4.16 3.01 -3.41
CA LYS A 27 4.83 1.69 -3.42
C LYS A 27 5.78 1.48 -2.24
N GLU A 28 6.45 2.55 -1.80
CA GLU A 28 7.34 2.52 -0.64
C GLU A 28 6.58 2.19 0.64
N LYS A 29 5.44 2.86 0.87
CA LYS A 29 4.58 2.58 2.03
C LYS A 29 3.97 1.19 1.98
N LEU A 30 3.61 0.71 0.80
CA LEU A 30 3.15 -0.67 0.63
C LEU A 30 4.25 -1.67 1.01
N SER A 31 5.49 -1.41 0.58
CA SER A 31 6.63 -2.27 0.89
C SER A 31 6.96 -2.27 2.39
N GLU A 32 6.92 -1.09 3.04
CA GLU A 32 7.06 -0.97 4.50
C GLU A 32 5.95 -1.71 5.24
N PHE A 33 4.70 -1.55 4.81
CA PHE A 33 3.55 -2.24 5.39
C PHE A 33 3.69 -3.76 5.27
N LEU A 34 4.05 -4.28 4.08
CA LEU A 34 4.26 -5.71 3.86
C LEU A 34 5.41 -6.27 4.69
N ALA A 35 6.49 -5.50 4.87
CA ALA A 35 7.61 -5.90 5.70
C ALA A 35 7.21 -5.94 7.19
N ALA A 36 6.46 -4.95 7.66
CA ALA A 36 5.95 -4.92 9.03
C ALA A 36 4.92 -6.03 9.27
N ALA A 37 4.00 -6.26 8.33
CA ALA A 37 2.96 -7.27 8.45
C ALA A 37 3.52 -8.69 8.49
N GLN A 38 4.66 -8.93 7.82
CA GLN A 38 5.38 -10.21 7.90
C GLN A 38 5.92 -10.52 9.30
N ILE A 39 6.14 -9.49 10.12
CA ILE A 39 6.65 -9.63 11.49
C ILE A 39 5.49 -9.60 12.48
N ASP A 40 4.60 -8.62 12.34
CA ASP A 40 3.44 -8.39 13.20
C ASP A 40 2.33 -7.69 12.41
N GLU A 41 1.33 -8.49 12.02
CA GLU A 41 0.16 -8.01 11.26
C GLU A 41 -0.65 -6.94 12.02
N VAL A 42 -0.73 -7.05 13.35
CA VAL A 42 -1.50 -6.12 14.18
C VAL A 42 -0.79 -4.77 14.25
N ALA A 43 0.52 -4.77 14.51
CA ALA A 43 1.31 -3.55 14.53
C ALA A 43 1.32 -2.86 13.15
N ALA A 44 1.42 -3.65 12.08
CA ALA A 44 1.36 -3.13 10.70
C ALA A 44 0.01 -2.46 10.40
N GLU A 45 -1.11 -3.08 10.78
CA GLU A 45 -2.45 -2.46 10.63
C GLU A 45 -2.54 -1.14 11.39
N VAL A 46 -2.11 -1.13 12.66
CA VAL A 46 -2.20 0.08 13.51
C VAL A 46 -1.37 1.22 12.92
N ASN A 47 -0.13 0.93 12.49
CA ASN A 47 0.74 1.91 11.86
C ASN A 47 0.16 2.44 10.54
N PHE A 48 -0.37 1.55 9.69
CA PHE A 48 -0.98 1.93 8.43
C PHE A 48 -2.24 2.78 8.64
N ARG A 49 -3.12 2.38 9.58
CA ARG A 49 -4.32 3.14 9.92
C ARG A 49 -3.98 4.53 10.47
N ASN A 50 -2.95 4.64 11.31
CA ASN A 50 -2.50 5.93 11.84
C ASN A 50 -1.96 6.83 10.71
N TRP A 51 -1.14 6.28 9.82
CA TRP A 51 -0.63 7.01 8.66
C TRP A 51 -1.76 7.50 7.74
N VAL A 52 -2.74 6.65 7.41
CA VAL A 52 -3.93 7.06 6.62
C VAL A 52 -4.69 8.18 7.33
N ARG A 53 -4.86 8.08 8.66
CA ARG A 53 -5.54 9.11 9.47
C ARG A 53 -4.81 10.45 9.41
N GLU A 54 -3.48 10.48 9.52
CA GLU A 54 -2.70 11.71 9.37
C GLU A 54 -2.84 12.29 7.97
N MET A 55 -2.78 11.43 6.95
CA MET A 55 -2.94 11.85 5.55
C MET A 55 -4.33 12.46 5.29
N THR A 56 -5.40 11.91 5.88
CA THR A 56 -6.76 12.47 5.78
C THR A 56 -7.00 13.73 6.62
N LYS A 57 -6.19 13.96 7.67
CA LYS A 57 -6.31 15.15 8.53
C LYS A 57 -5.61 16.38 7.95
N SER A 58 -4.63 16.20 7.07
CA SER A 58 -3.91 17.29 6.41
C SER A 58 -4.57 17.79 5.12
N ASN A 59 -5.83 17.44 4.87
CA ASN A 59 -6.60 17.82 3.69
C ASN A 59 -7.93 18.47 4.08
#